data_AF-A0A7D7ZFT4-F1
#
_entry.id   AF-A0A7D7ZFT4-F1
#
_cell.length_a   1.000
_cell.length_b   1.000
_cell.length_c   1.000
_cell.angle_alpha   90.00
_cell.angle_beta   90.00
_cell.angle_gamma   90.00
#
_symmetry.space_group_name_H-M   'P 1'
#
loop_
_entity.id
_entity.type
_entity.pdbx_description
1 polymer ?
#
loop_
_entity_poly.entity_id
_entity_poly.type
_entity_poly.pdbx_seq_one_letter_code
_entity_poly.pdbx_strand_id
1 'polypeptide(L)'
;MSVRLKTIFLLPIAFFALASFAFAQDASKVFKKASRSVVVVYVYDDEGKNTSQGSGVVIGKGEVVTNCHVIENGEKITVHTKTGQPKTATLFRADWEKDVCLLNVPGLKSKKAKIRPSNSLKIGESVYAIGSPEGMDYSLSAGLVSQLRRDKKDSPPIIQTDASVSSGSSGGGLFDKKGNLVGIVSFVLEEAQNIGFATPVEWIEEVRVSGIETDSTISSETLIAGFRLLNLILANSLVDS
;
A
#
# COMPACT_ATOMS: atom_id res chain seq x y z
N MET A 1 34.38 -34.75 56.17
CA MET A 1 33.28 -33.76 56.04
C MET A 1 33.12 -33.47 54.55
N SER A 2 32.23 -34.17 53.84
CA SER A 2 32.12 -34.08 52.37
C SER A 2 31.21 -32.93 51.95
N VAL A 3 31.68 -32.15 50.97
CA VAL A 3 31.00 -31.01 50.34
C VAL A 3 29.78 -31.46 49.52
N ARG A 4 28.68 -30.71 49.52
CA ARG A 4 27.67 -30.75 48.44
C ARG A 4 27.50 -29.37 47.83
N LEU A 5 28.10 -29.21 46.64
CA LEU A 5 27.97 -28.07 45.75
C LEU A 5 26.56 -28.10 45.14
N LYS A 6 25.77 -27.03 45.31
CA LYS A 6 24.47 -26.88 44.64
C LYS A 6 24.70 -26.55 43.16
N THR A 7 24.43 -27.50 42.28
CA THR A 7 24.43 -27.30 40.83
C THR A 7 23.29 -26.35 40.46
N ILE A 8 23.62 -25.13 40.05
CA ILE A 8 22.66 -24.19 39.44
C ILE A 8 22.41 -24.70 38.02
N PHE A 9 21.18 -25.16 37.75
CA PHE A 9 20.72 -25.45 36.39
C PHE A 9 20.46 -24.12 35.69
N LEU A 10 21.41 -23.69 34.84
CA LEU A 10 21.26 -22.59 33.90
C LEU A 10 21.06 -23.19 32.51
N LEU A 11 19.80 -23.26 32.04
CA LEU A 11 19.29 -23.02 30.67
C LEU A 11 17.94 -23.74 30.44
N PRO A 12 17.01 -23.19 29.62
CA PRO A 12 17.30 -22.74 28.25
C PRO A 12 16.77 -21.35 27.88
N ILE A 13 17.70 -20.44 27.59
CA ILE A 13 17.46 -19.18 26.83
C ILE A 13 17.43 -19.47 25.31
N ALA A 14 17.75 -20.70 24.88
CA ALA A 14 17.89 -21.06 23.46
C ALA A 14 16.58 -21.28 22.69
N PHE A 15 15.42 -21.41 23.35
CA PHE A 15 14.16 -21.73 22.65
C PHE A 15 13.44 -20.49 22.08
N PHE A 16 13.70 -19.30 22.61
CA PHE A 16 12.99 -18.07 22.20
C PHE A 16 13.52 -17.46 20.90
N ALA A 17 14.77 -17.75 20.51
CA ALA A 17 15.39 -17.15 19.32
C ALA A 17 14.87 -17.72 17.99
N LEU A 18 14.56 -19.02 17.91
CA LEU A 18 14.21 -19.70 16.64
C LEU A 18 12.90 -19.21 16.00
N ALA A 19 11.90 -18.82 16.80
CA ALA A 19 10.61 -18.37 16.27
C ALA A 19 10.72 -17.01 15.55
N SER A 20 11.49 -16.07 16.12
CA SER A 20 11.72 -14.74 15.51
C SER A 20 12.50 -14.85 14.18
N PHE A 21 13.42 -15.81 14.05
CA PHE A 21 14.12 -16.06 12.80
C PHE A 21 13.19 -16.53 11.67
N ALA A 22 12.18 -17.35 11.97
CA ALA A 22 11.25 -17.88 10.96
C ALA A 22 10.36 -16.78 10.35
N PHE A 23 9.83 -15.86 11.17
CA PHE A 23 9.01 -14.73 10.69
C PHE A 23 9.81 -13.72 9.86
N ALA A 24 11.03 -13.36 10.30
CA ALA A 24 11.88 -12.42 9.58
C ALA A 24 12.33 -12.96 8.20
N GLN A 25 12.56 -14.28 8.11
CA GLN A 25 12.91 -14.94 6.86
C GLN A 25 11.77 -14.89 5.83
N ASP A 26 10.51 -14.81 6.26
CA ASP A 26 9.35 -14.68 5.36
C ASP A 26 9.22 -13.24 4.83
N ALA A 27 9.33 -12.23 5.72
CA ALA A 27 9.22 -10.82 5.34
C ALA A 27 10.26 -10.39 4.29
N SER A 28 11.53 -10.81 4.45
CA SER A 28 12.59 -10.50 3.47
C SER A 28 12.32 -11.13 2.09
N LYS A 29 11.76 -12.34 2.05
CA LYS A 29 11.38 -13.02 0.80
C LYS A 29 10.21 -12.30 0.13
N VAL A 30 9.19 -11.92 0.91
CA VAL A 30 8.06 -11.11 0.45
C VAL A 30 8.60 -9.81 -0.15
N PHE A 31 9.43 -9.07 0.58
CA PHE A 31 10.03 -7.82 0.11
C PHE A 31 10.78 -8.00 -1.21
N LYS A 32 11.72 -8.95 -1.29
CA LYS A 32 12.52 -9.20 -2.50
C LYS A 32 11.66 -9.51 -3.73
N LYS A 33 10.50 -10.14 -3.52
CA LYS A 33 9.56 -10.48 -4.59
C LYS A 33 8.67 -9.28 -4.95
N ALA A 34 7.99 -8.69 -3.97
CA ALA A 34 6.95 -7.69 -4.16
C ALA A 34 7.52 -6.28 -4.47
N SER A 35 8.66 -5.91 -3.91
CA SER A 35 9.31 -4.61 -4.22
C SER A 35 9.66 -4.43 -5.70
N ARG A 36 9.77 -5.54 -6.46
CA ARG A 36 10.01 -5.50 -7.91
C ARG A 36 8.81 -5.05 -8.73
N SER A 37 7.64 -4.94 -8.11
CA SER A 37 6.43 -4.36 -8.68
C SER A 37 6.07 -3.01 -8.06
N VAL A 38 6.80 -2.55 -7.05
CA VAL A 38 6.55 -1.24 -6.41
C VAL A 38 7.40 -0.18 -7.10
N VAL A 39 6.88 1.03 -7.19
CA VAL A 39 7.53 2.21 -7.77
C VAL A 39 7.30 3.43 -6.87
N VAL A 40 8.13 4.46 -7.04
CA VAL A 40 7.91 5.79 -6.43
C VAL A 40 7.21 6.67 -7.47
N VAL A 41 6.24 7.45 -7.02
CA VAL A 41 5.50 8.42 -7.82
C VAL A 41 5.87 9.81 -7.34
N TYR A 42 6.39 10.64 -8.24
CA TYR A 42 6.66 12.06 -7.99
C TYR A 42 5.78 12.92 -8.87
N VAL A 43 5.34 14.03 -8.31
CA VAL A 43 4.44 14.98 -8.94
C VAL A 43 5.07 16.36 -8.91
N TYR A 44 4.98 17.08 -10.01
CA TYR A 44 5.54 18.40 -10.18
C TYR A 44 4.48 19.37 -10.68
N ASP A 45 4.58 20.63 -10.26
CA ASP A 45 3.81 21.75 -10.81
C ASP A 45 4.39 22.22 -12.16
N ASP A 46 3.79 23.27 -12.73
CA ASP A 46 4.18 23.90 -13.99
C ASP A 46 5.56 24.57 -13.93
N GLU A 47 5.97 25.02 -12.74
CA GLU A 47 7.32 25.53 -12.45
C GLU A 47 8.36 24.40 -12.30
N GLY A 48 7.93 23.14 -12.30
CA GLY A 48 8.79 21.97 -12.16
C GLY A 48 9.26 21.68 -10.75
N LYS A 49 8.63 22.29 -9.74
CA LYS A 49 8.87 22.01 -8.32
C LYS A 49 8.08 20.77 -7.91
N ASN A 50 8.71 19.90 -7.11
CA ASN A 50 8.06 18.71 -6.56
C ASN A 50 6.99 19.13 -5.54
N THR A 51 5.73 18.80 -5.82
CA THR A 51 4.58 19.16 -4.99
C THR A 51 4.04 17.97 -4.19
N SER A 52 4.24 16.75 -4.66
CA SER A 52 3.74 15.54 -4.00
C SER A 52 4.60 14.32 -4.32
N GLN A 53 4.63 13.39 -3.37
CA GLN A 53 5.31 12.12 -3.50
C GLN A 53 4.51 11.00 -2.85
N GLY A 54 4.39 9.89 -3.57
CA GLY A 54 3.85 8.64 -3.05
C GLY A 54 4.52 7.42 -3.67
N SER A 55 3.81 6.32 -3.63
CA SER A 55 4.19 5.03 -4.17
C SER A 55 3.19 4.58 -5.23
N GLY A 56 3.54 3.55 -5.98
CA GLY A 56 2.65 2.92 -6.95
C GLY A 56 2.94 1.42 -7.05
N VAL A 57 2.00 0.68 -7.64
CA VAL A 57 2.18 -0.75 -7.94
C VAL A 57 1.97 -1.02 -9.43
N VAL A 58 2.93 -1.70 -10.04
CA VAL A 58 2.88 -2.11 -11.44
C VAL A 58 1.91 -3.29 -11.58
N ILE A 59 0.82 -3.07 -12.29
CA ILE A 59 -0.29 -4.04 -12.47
C ILE A 59 -0.43 -4.51 -13.91
N GLY A 60 0.37 -3.97 -14.83
CA GLY A 60 0.32 -4.27 -16.26
C GLY A 60 1.58 -3.81 -16.98
N LYS A 61 1.57 -3.92 -18.31
CA LYS A 61 2.70 -3.48 -19.14
C LYS A 61 2.67 -1.95 -19.22
N GLY A 62 3.52 -1.30 -18.44
CA GLY A 62 3.51 0.16 -18.33
C GLY A 62 2.27 0.69 -17.63
N GLU A 63 1.59 -0.12 -16.82
CA GLU A 63 0.39 0.28 -16.10
C GLU A 63 0.68 0.24 -14.60
N VAL A 64 0.45 1.35 -13.93
CA VAL A 64 0.72 1.54 -12.50
C VAL A 64 -0.57 2.00 -11.83
N VAL A 65 -0.95 1.37 -10.73
CA VAL A 65 -1.96 1.91 -9.82
C VAL A 65 -1.28 2.73 -8.73
N THR A 66 -1.90 3.84 -8.35
CA THR A 66 -1.54 4.68 -7.21
C THR A 66 -2.84 5.19 -6.56
N ASN A 67 -2.72 5.87 -5.43
CA ASN A 67 -3.83 6.70 -4.96
C ASN A 67 -3.97 7.95 -5.80
N CYS A 68 -5.20 8.45 -5.87
CA CYS A 68 -5.52 9.64 -6.61
C CYS A 68 -5.05 10.91 -5.88
N HIS A 69 -5.16 10.96 -4.55
CA HIS A 69 -4.65 12.09 -3.77
C HIS A 69 -3.14 12.29 -3.93
N VAL A 70 -2.38 11.22 -4.25
CA VAL A 70 -0.93 11.31 -4.51
C VAL A 70 -0.64 12.18 -5.73
N ILE A 71 -1.45 12.07 -6.78
CA ILE A 71 -1.24 12.73 -8.08
C ILE A 71 -2.07 13.99 -8.28
N GLU A 72 -2.77 14.43 -7.24
CA GLU A 72 -3.65 15.58 -7.29
C GLU A 72 -2.88 16.87 -7.60
N ASN A 73 -3.47 17.75 -8.42
CA ASN A 73 -2.92 19.06 -8.78
C ASN A 73 -1.51 19.00 -9.42
N GLY A 74 -1.16 17.85 -9.98
CA GLY A 74 0.11 17.62 -10.66
C GLY A 74 0.06 17.95 -12.14
N GLU A 75 0.94 18.84 -12.59
CA GLU A 75 1.14 19.13 -14.02
C GLU A 75 1.99 18.05 -14.70
N LYS A 76 2.92 17.45 -13.96
CA LYS A 76 3.79 16.38 -14.45
C LYS A 76 3.94 15.26 -13.43
N ILE A 77 3.72 14.03 -13.89
CA ILE A 77 3.91 12.82 -13.08
C ILE A 77 5.11 12.03 -13.59
N THR A 78 5.99 11.61 -12.69
CA THR A 78 7.08 10.69 -13.01
C THR A 78 7.08 9.47 -12.10
N VAL A 79 7.42 8.33 -12.68
CA VAL A 79 7.47 7.03 -12.01
C VAL A 79 8.90 6.54 -11.99
N HIS A 80 9.37 6.16 -10.80
CA HIS A 80 10.75 5.75 -10.54
C HIS A 80 10.77 4.30 -10.05
N THR A 81 11.57 3.48 -10.73
CA THR A 81 11.90 2.12 -10.25
C THR A 81 13.22 2.18 -9.49
N LYS A 82 13.48 1.19 -8.62
CA LYS A 82 14.71 1.14 -7.79
C LYS A 82 16.03 1.37 -8.54
N THR A 83 16.13 0.93 -9.79
CA THR A 83 17.40 0.93 -10.54
C THR A 83 17.27 1.50 -11.95
N GLY A 84 16.12 2.11 -12.27
CA GLY A 84 15.80 2.55 -13.63
C GLY A 84 15.71 4.06 -13.72
N GLN A 85 15.87 4.56 -14.95
CA GLN A 85 15.63 5.98 -15.23
C GLN A 85 14.17 6.36 -14.96
N PRO A 86 13.90 7.57 -14.45
CA PRO A 86 12.54 8.08 -14.30
C PRO A 86 11.77 8.01 -15.60
N LYS A 87 10.47 7.71 -15.52
CA LYS A 87 9.57 7.67 -16.68
C LYS A 87 8.42 8.63 -16.47
N THR A 88 8.12 9.45 -17.46
CA THR A 88 6.89 10.25 -17.47
C THR A 88 5.69 9.31 -17.49
N ALA A 89 4.69 9.63 -16.68
CA ALA A 89 3.43 8.94 -16.63
C ALA A 89 2.29 9.91 -16.99
N THR A 90 1.22 9.35 -17.56
CA THR A 90 -0.03 10.06 -17.79
C THR A 90 -1.14 9.37 -17.00
N LEU A 91 -2.07 10.13 -16.44
CA LEU A 91 -3.29 9.57 -15.89
C LEU A 91 -4.10 8.92 -17.02
N PHE A 92 -4.51 7.68 -16.84
CA PHE A 92 -5.30 6.91 -17.81
C PHE A 92 -6.76 6.79 -17.38
N ARG A 93 -6.98 6.48 -16.11
CA ARG A 93 -8.30 6.36 -15.47
C ARG A 93 -8.22 6.76 -14.01
N ALA A 94 -9.30 7.29 -13.49
CA ALA A 94 -9.44 7.62 -12.08
C ALA A 94 -10.83 7.29 -11.54
N ASP A 95 -10.86 6.87 -10.28
CA ASP A 95 -12.03 6.94 -9.43
C ASP A 95 -11.61 7.65 -8.14
N TRP A 96 -12.00 8.93 -8.04
CA TRP A 96 -11.58 9.81 -6.96
C TRP A 96 -12.31 9.54 -5.65
N GLU A 97 -13.52 9.00 -5.70
CA GLU A 97 -14.26 8.58 -4.51
C GLU A 97 -13.62 7.35 -3.87
N LYS A 98 -13.10 6.44 -4.70
CA LYS A 98 -12.35 5.26 -4.26
C LYS A 98 -10.88 5.53 -3.99
N ASP A 99 -10.38 6.72 -4.32
CA ASP A 99 -8.97 7.08 -4.25
C ASP A 99 -8.05 6.10 -5.00
N VAL A 100 -8.47 5.68 -6.21
CA VAL A 100 -7.71 4.74 -7.06
C VAL A 100 -7.50 5.35 -8.45
N CYS A 101 -6.24 5.54 -8.81
CA CYS A 101 -5.84 6.12 -10.07
C CYS A 101 -4.90 5.19 -10.85
N LEU A 102 -5.17 5.01 -12.14
CA LEU A 102 -4.38 4.19 -13.05
C LEU A 102 -3.55 5.09 -13.95
N LEU A 103 -2.24 4.88 -13.94
CA LEU A 103 -1.27 5.60 -14.75
C LEU A 103 -0.80 4.73 -15.91
N ASN A 104 -0.65 5.35 -17.07
CA ASN A 104 0.08 4.82 -18.20
C ASN A 104 1.52 5.35 -18.17
N VAL A 105 2.50 4.44 -18.25
CA VAL A 105 3.93 4.69 -18.07
C VAL A 105 4.71 4.00 -19.21
N PRO A 106 4.77 4.62 -20.40
CA PRO A 106 5.44 4.03 -21.55
C PRO A 106 6.91 3.68 -21.28
N GLY A 107 7.30 2.45 -21.64
CA GLY A 107 8.69 1.99 -21.51
C GLY A 107 9.13 1.67 -20.06
N LEU A 108 8.21 1.61 -19.10
CA LEU A 108 8.50 1.16 -17.74
C LEU A 108 8.92 -0.32 -17.74
N LYS A 109 10.15 -0.59 -17.28
CA LYS A 109 10.70 -1.94 -17.15
C LYS A 109 10.57 -2.42 -15.70
N SER A 110 9.45 -3.05 -15.38
CA SER A 110 9.18 -3.57 -14.03
C SER A 110 8.39 -4.87 -14.07
N LYS A 111 8.34 -5.60 -12.95
CA LYS A 111 7.52 -6.82 -12.85
C LYS A 111 6.11 -6.44 -12.46
N LYS A 112 5.11 -7.03 -13.13
CA LYS A 112 3.71 -6.94 -12.71
C LYS A 112 3.52 -7.69 -11.38
N ALA A 113 2.79 -7.08 -10.45
CA ALA A 113 2.34 -7.73 -9.23
C ALA A 113 1.39 -8.90 -9.54
N LYS A 114 1.54 -10.00 -8.80
CA LYS A 114 0.49 -11.03 -8.75
C LYS A 114 -0.61 -10.53 -7.85
N ILE A 115 -1.87 -10.72 -8.23
CA ILE A 115 -3.03 -10.24 -7.47
C ILE A 115 -3.68 -11.43 -6.78
N ARG A 116 -4.13 -11.23 -5.54
CA ARG A 116 -5.04 -12.12 -4.81
C ARG A 116 -6.27 -11.30 -4.41
N PRO A 117 -7.49 -11.80 -4.65
CA PRO A 117 -8.73 -11.12 -4.24
C PRO A 117 -8.75 -10.79 -2.75
N SER A 118 -9.12 -9.56 -2.40
CA SER A 118 -9.22 -9.09 -1.01
C SER A 118 -10.32 -9.83 -0.24
N ASN A 119 -11.38 -10.26 -0.92
CA ASN A 119 -12.45 -11.07 -0.35
C ASN A 119 -11.99 -12.43 0.23
N SER A 120 -10.81 -12.90 -0.16
CA SER A 120 -10.23 -14.14 0.36
C SER A 120 -9.35 -13.94 1.61
N LEU A 121 -9.13 -12.68 2.03
CA LEU A 121 -8.40 -12.38 3.27
C LEU A 121 -9.21 -12.78 4.49
N LYS A 122 -8.48 -13.03 5.59
CA LYS A 122 -9.06 -13.28 6.91
C LYS A 122 -8.49 -12.29 7.90
N ILE A 123 -9.32 -11.86 8.86
CA ILE A 123 -8.86 -11.12 10.03
C ILE A 123 -7.80 -11.97 10.76
N GLY A 124 -6.70 -11.34 11.16
CA GLY A 124 -5.52 -11.98 11.74
C GLY A 124 -4.52 -12.55 10.71
N GLU A 125 -4.79 -12.46 9.41
CA GLU A 125 -3.83 -12.87 8.39
C GLU A 125 -2.66 -11.88 8.28
N SER A 126 -1.43 -12.38 8.18
CA SER A 126 -0.24 -11.55 8.01
C SER A 126 -0.22 -10.84 6.65
N VAL A 127 0.06 -9.55 6.68
CA VAL A 127 0.18 -8.67 5.52
C VAL A 127 1.41 -7.78 5.64
N TYR A 128 1.88 -7.30 4.48
CA TYR A 128 3.10 -6.53 4.36
C TYR A 128 2.85 -5.29 3.51
N ALA A 129 2.96 -4.11 4.10
CA ALA A 129 2.89 -2.84 3.38
C ALA A 129 4.28 -2.53 2.80
N ILE A 130 4.36 -2.26 1.50
CA ILE A 130 5.60 -1.92 0.80
C ILE A 130 5.38 -0.66 -0.04
N GLY A 131 6.22 0.34 0.20
CA GLY A 131 6.21 1.63 -0.49
C GLY A 131 7.56 2.34 -0.36
N SER A 132 7.59 3.65 -0.59
CA SER A 132 8.78 4.50 -0.46
C SER A 132 8.46 5.73 0.41
N PRO A 133 8.50 5.60 1.74
CA PRO A 133 8.30 6.72 2.64
C PRO A 133 9.35 7.80 2.39
N GLU A 134 8.91 9.05 2.23
CA GLU A 134 9.79 10.25 2.12
C GLU A 134 10.90 10.19 1.04
N GLY A 135 10.77 9.32 0.04
CA GLY A 135 11.70 9.28 -1.10
C GLY A 135 12.99 8.53 -0.78
N MET A 136 13.03 7.87 0.39
CA MET A 136 14.06 6.91 0.77
C MET A 136 13.95 5.63 -0.07
N ASP A 137 14.91 4.71 0.14
CA ASP A 137 14.79 3.33 -0.31
C ASP A 137 13.43 2.72 0.06
N TYR A 138 12.97 1.75 -0.74
CA TYR A 138 11.73 1.03 -0.45
C TYR A 138 11.72 0.49 0.99
N SER A 139 10.65 0.77 1.71
CA SER A 139 10.42 0.25 3.05
C SER A 139 9.45 -0.91 3.04
N LEU A 140 9.51 -1.72 4.09
CA LEU A 140 8.51 -2.74 4.39
C LEU A 140 8.06 -2.56 5.82
N SER A 141 6.75 -2.59 6.03
CA SER A 141 6.14 -2.79 7.33
C SER A 141 5.32 -4.08 7.33
N ALA A 142 5.35 -4.81 8.44
CA ALA A 142 4.62 -6.05 8.61
C ALA A 142 3.53 -5.86 9.67
N GLY A 143 2.39 -6.48 9.43
CA GLY A 143 1.25 -6.45 10.34
C GLY A 143 0.26 -7.58 10.04
N LEU A 144 -0.94 -7.43 10.56
CA LEU A 144 -2.07 -8.31 10.40
C LEU A 144 -3.24 -7.55 9.76
N VAL A 145 -4.16 -8.28 9.14
CA VAL A 145 -5.49 -7.76 8.84
C VAL A 145 -6.25 -7.58 10.15
N SER A 146 -6.46 -6.34 10.58
CA SER A 146 -7.16 -6.01 11.82
C SER A 146 -8.67 -6.08 11.64
N GLN A 147 -9.19 -5.68 10.47
CA GLN A 147 -10.61 -5.70 10.14
C GLN A 147 -10.80 -5.67 8.61
N LEU A 148 -11.93 -6.22 8.12
CA LEU A 148 -12.37 -6.13 6.73
C LEU A 148 -13.69 -5.36 6.68
N ARG A 149 -13.63 -4.08 6.32
CA ARG A 149 -14.75 -3.14 6.39
C ARG A 149 -15.47 -3.06 5.05
N ARG A 150 -16.81 -3.18 5.08
CA ARG A 150 -17.66 -3.10 3.89
C ARG A 150 -18.68 -2.00 4.06
N ASP A 151 -18.85 -1.17 3.04
CA ASP A 151 -19.95 -0.22 2.94
C ASP A 151 -21.28 -0.93 2.63
N LYS A 152 -21.24 -2.02 1.84
CA LYS A 152 -22.39 -2.84 1.45
C LYS A 152 -22.05 -4.32 1.53
N LYS A 153 -23.05 -5.17 1.74
CA LYS A 153 -22.85 -6.62 1.91
C LYS A 153 -22.00 -7.27 0.80
N ASP A 154 -22.17 -6.81 -0.44
CA ASP A 154 -21.55 -7.38 -1.63
C ASP A 154 -20.36 -6.58 -2.17
N SER A 155 -19.94 -5.51 -1.47
CA SER A 155 -18.77 -4.73 -1.88
C SER A 155 -17.45 -5.38 -1.43
N PRO A 156 -16.36 -5.18 -2.19
CA PRO A 156 -15.05 -5.61 -1.74
C PRO A 156 -14.63 -4.82 -0.49
N PRO A 157 -13.97 -5.46 0.49
CA PRO A 157 -13.65 -4.82 1.75
C PRO A 157 -12.49 -3.85 1.62
N ILE A 158 -12.61 -2.72 2.30
CA ILE A 158 -11.46 -1.93 2.70
C ILE A 158 -10.72 -2.71 3.81
N ILE A 159 -9.41 -2.83 3.65
CA ILE A 159 -8.57 -3.64 4.52
C ILE A 159 -7.98 -2.73 5.59
N GLN A 160 -8.36 -2.95 6.84
CA GLN A 160 -7.72 -2.32 7.98
C GLN A 160 -6.55 -3.20 8.44
N THR A 161 -5.40 -2.58 8.72
CA THR A 161 -4.20 -3.28 9.17
C THR A 161 -3.46 -2.50 10.26
N ASP A 162 -2.72 -3.22 11.10
CA ASP A 162 -1.78 -2.64 12.07
C ASP A 162 -0.35 -2.52 11.50
N ALA A 163 -0.13 -2.92 10.24
CA ALA A 163 1.11 -2.64 9.55
C ALA A 163 1.29 -1.11 9.50
N SER A 164 2.42 -0.61 9.99
CA SER A 164 2.71 0.82 9.96
C SER A 164 2.67 1.37 8.53
N VAL A 165 1.80 2.34 8.32
CA VAL A 165 1.66 3.14 7.11
C VAL A 165 2.10 4.56 7.46
N SER A 166 2.85 5.22 6.59
CA SER A 166 3.35 6.59 6.79
C SER A 166 3.37 7.38 5.49
N SER A 167 3.62 8.68 5.58
CA SER A 167 3.76 9.57 4.42
C SER A 167 4.72 8.99 3.38
N GLY A 168 4.29 8.95 2.12
CA GLY A 168 5.02 8.36 0.99
C GLY A 168 4.75 6.87 0.73
N SER A 169 4.15 6.14 1.68
CA SER A 169 3.68 4.76 1.43
C SER A 169 2.31 4.68 0.73
N SER A 170 1.54 5.78 0.71
CA SER A 170 0.31 5.93 -0.07
C SER A 170 0.53 5.62 -1.54
N GLY A 171 -0.33 4.80 -2.12
CA GLY A 171 -0.25 4.22 -3.46
C GLY A 171 0.63 2.97 -3.53
N GLY A 172 1.32 2.63 -2.44
CA GLY A 172 2.10 1.40 -2.28
C GLY A 172 1.20 0.16 -2.18
N GLY A 173 1.81 -1.01 -2.14
CA GLY A 173 1.06 -2.27 -2.12
C GLY A 173 0.97 -2.87 -0.72
N LEU A 174 -0.21 -3.40 -0.39
CA LEU A 174 -0.40 -4.35 0.70
C LEU A 174 -0.32 -5.77 0.13
N PHE A 175 0.59 -6.60 0.65
CA PHE A 175 0.89 -7.92 0.11
C PHE A 175 0.65 -9.03 1.14
N ASP A 176 0.21 -10.21 0.67
CA ASP A 176 0.17 -11.42 1.48
C ASP A 176 1.58 -12.03 1.69
N LYS A 177 1.69 -13.06 2.53
CA LYS A 177 2.95 -13.81 2.76
C LYS A 177 3.57 -14.45 1.51
N LYS A 178 2.82 -14.57 0.42
CA LYS A 178 3.33 -15.06 -0.86
C LYS A 178 3.79 -13.91 -1.76
N GLY A 179 3.67 -12.65 -1.33
CA GLY A 179 3.96 -11.46 -2.13
C GLY A 179 2.93 -11.23 -3.25
N ASN A 180 1.69 -11.66 -3.06
CA ASN A 180 0.58 -11.26 -3.93
C ASN A 180 -0.06 -10.00 -3.37
N LEU A 181 -0.32 -9.03 -4.24
CA LEU A 181 -1.03 -7.80 -3.94
C LEU A 181 -2.47 -8.13 -3.54
N VAL A 182 -2.89 -7.59 -2.39
CA VAL A 182 -4.26 -7.74 -1.86
C VAL A 182 -4.96 -6.39 -1.66
N GLY A 183 -4.21 -5.29 -1.61
CA GLY A 183 -4.77 -3.93 -1.60
C GLY A 183 -3.74 -2.86 -1.93
N ILE A 184 -4.20 -1.62 -2.09
CA ILE A 184 -3.37 -0.42 -2.28
C ILE A 184 -3.39 0.40 -1.00
N VAL A 185 -2.23 0.56 -0.37
CA VAL A 185 -2.06 1.35 0.86
C VAL A 185 -2.48 2.78 0.56
N SER A 186 -3.40 3.35 1.35
CA SER A 186 -3.95 4.69 1.11
C SER A 186 -3.65 5.66 2.23
N PHE A 187 -4.33 5.55 3.37
CA PHE A 187 -4.24 6.55 4.44
C PHE A 187 -4.10 5.92 5.83
N VAL A 188 -3.78 6.77 6.79
CA VAL A 188 -3.77 6.51 8.23
C VAL A 188 -4.79 7.43 8.86
N LEU A 189 -5.47 6.97 9.90
CA LEU A 189 -6.24 7.89 10.74
C LEU A 189 -5.27 8.59 11.69
N GLU A 190 -5.04 9.88 11.48
CA GLU A 190 -4.08 10.66 12.29
C GLU A 190 -4.37 10.61 13.80
N GLU A 191 -5.65 10.44 14.16
CA GLU A 191 -6.14 10.36 15.53
C GLU A 191 -5.99 8.96 16.16
N ALA A 192 -5.69 7.93 15.35
CA ALA A 192 -5.54 6.55 15.81
C ALA A 192 -4.15 5.98 15.46
N GLN A 193 -3.30 5.83 16.47
CA GLN A 193 -1.99 5.21 16.29
C GLN A 193 -2.14 3.76 15.79
N ASN A 194 -1.30 3.37 14.82
CA ASN A 194 -1.21 2.02 14.26
C ASN A 194 -2.49 1.48 13.60
N ILE A 195 -3.30 2.34 12.97
CA ILE A 195 -4.40 1.91 12.09
C ILE A 195 -4.17 2.43 10.67
N GLY A 196 -3.74 1.52 9.79
CA GLY A 196 -3.58 1.78 8.36
C GLY A 196 -4.73 1.18 7.55
N PHE A 197 -4.98 1.78 6.38
CA PHE A 197 -6.01 1.31 5.44
C PHE A 197 -5.42 1.04 4.06
N ALA A 198 -5.93 -0.02 3.43
CA ALA A 198 -5.70 -0.30 2.03
C ALA A 198 -7.01 -0.51 1.28
N THR A 199 -7.10 0.08 0.10
CA THR A 199 -8.23 -0.12 -0.81
C THR A 199 -8.11 -1.50 -1.49
N PRO A 200 -9.23 -2.20 -1.75
CA PRO A 200 -9.18 -3.54 -2.32
C PRO A 200 -8.68 -3.55 -3.77
N VAL A 201 -7.94 -4.60 -4.15
CA VAL A 201 -7.48 -4.80 -5.53
C VAL A 201 -8.61 -4.90 -6.55
N GLU A 202 -9.81 -5.28 -6.13
CA GLU A 202 -11.01 -5.34 -6.96
C GLU A 202 -11.33 -3.97 -7.58
N TRP A 203 -11.09 -2.88 -6.85
CA TRP A 203 -11.33 -1.53 -7.37
C TRP A 203 -10.44 -1.19 -8.57
N ILE A 204 -9.29 -1.83 -8.74
CA ILE A 204 -8.42 -1.61 -9.91
C ILE A 204 -9.17 -1.96 -11.21
N GLU A 205 -9.85 -3.10 -11.23
CA GLU A 205 -10.61 -3.53 -12.40
C GLU A 205 -11.90 -2.73 -12.56
N GLU A 206 -12.55 -2.32 -11.46
CA GLU A 206 -13.67 -1.38 -11.52
C GLU A 206 -13.25 -0.06 -12.16
N VAL A 207 -12.14 0.57 -11.72
CA VAL A 207 -11.60 1.79 -12.32
C VAL A 207 -11.21 1.59 -13.80
N ARG A 208 -10.70 0.41 -14.16
CA ARG A 208 -10.39 0.11 -15.56
C ARG A 208 -11.64 0.12 -16.45
N VAL A 209 -12.78 -0.34 -15.94
CA VAL A 209 -14.03 -0.47 -16.69
C VAL A 209 -14.89 0.80 -16.63
N SER A 210 -15.05 1.38 -15.44
CA SER A 210 -15.98 2.49 -15.19
C SER A 210 -15.30 3.77 -14.70
N GLY A 211 -13.98 3.77 -14.52
CA GLY A 211 -13.25 4.99 -14.17
C GLY A 211 -13.37 6.04 -15.26
N ILE A 212 -13.28 7.30 -14.86
CA ILE A 212 -13.41 8.42 -15.79
C ILE A 212 -12.18 8.44 -16.70
N GLU A 213 -12.38 8.44 -18.02
CA GLU A 213 -11.29 8.75 -18.95
C GLU A 213 -10.88 10.20 -18.74
N THR A 214 -9.61 10.45 -18.45
CA THR A 214 -9.14 11.81 -18.24
C THR A 214 -8.43 12.30 -19.51
N ASP A 215 -9.05 13.25 -20.22
CA ASP A 215 -8.38 14.08 -21.23
C ASP A 215 -7.66 15.25 -20.51
N SER A 216 -8.37 15.92 -19.60
CA SER A 216 -7.84 17.02 -18.79
C SER A 216 -8.93 17.52 -17.83
N THR A 217 -8.51 17.97 -16.64
CA THR A 217 -9.27 18.73 -15.63
C THR A 217 -10.57 18.13 -15.09
N ILE A 218 -10.47 17.25 -14.10
CA ILE A 218 -11.51 17.13 -13.06
C ILE A 218 -11.13 18.14 -11.97
N SER A 219 -12.04 19.05 -11.61
CA SER A 219 -11.75 20.15 -10.68
C SER A 219 -11.35 19.63 -9.31
N SER A 220 -10.29 20.21 -8.73
CA SER A 220 -9.76 19.90 -7.39
C SER A 220 -10.83 19.86 -6.29
N GLU A 221 -11.88 20.67 -6.39
CA GLU A 221 -13.00 20.65 -5.44
C GLU A 221 -13.76 19.32 -5.41
N THR A 222 -13.95 18.68 -6.57
CA THR A 222 -14.63 17.37 -6.66
C THR A 222 -13.75 16.26 -6.07
N LEU A 223 -12.42 16.43 -6.18
CA LEU A 223 -11.41 15.48 -5.69
C LEU A 223 -11.33 15.49 -4.17
N ILE A 224 -11.25 16.69 -3.59
CA ILE A 224 -11.21 16.91 -2.14
C ILE A 224 -12.51 16.39 -1.50
N ALA A 225 -13.66 16.62 -2.13
CA ALA A 225 -14.94 16.14 -1.62
C ALA A 225 -15.02 14.60 -1.59
N GLY A 226 -14.60 13.93 -2.66
CA GLY A 226 -14.60 12.46 -2.76
C GLY A 226 -13.67 11.80 -1.74
N PHE A 227 -12.43 12.28 -1.63
CA PHE A 227 -11.46 11.73 -0.66
C PHE A 227 -11.90 11.99 0.79
N ARG A 228 -12.43 13.19 1.09
CA ARG A 228 -13.00 13.48 2.42
C ARG A 228 -14.19 12.60 2.73
N LEU A 229 -15.04 12.31 1.74
CA LEU A 229 -16.18 11.41 1.92
C LEU A 229 -15.72 9.99 2.24
N LEU A 230 -14.69 9.47 1.55
CA LEU A 230 -14.12 8.15 1.85
C LEU A 230 -13.60 8.10 3.29
N ASN A 231 -12.83 9.11 3.72
CA ASN A 231 -12.34 9.21 5.09
C ASN A 231 -13.48 9.32 6.11
N LEU A 232 -14.55 10.07 5.82
CA LEU A 232 -15.73 10.20 6.68
C LEU A 232 -16.53 8.90 6.79
N ILE A 233 -16.77 8.20 5.68
CA ILE A 233 -17.44 6.89 5.67
C ILE A 233 -16.64 5.91 6.51
N LEU A 234 -15.31 5.92 6.36
CA LEU A 234 -14.43 5.04 7.09
C LEU A 234 -14.39 5.39 8.57
N ALA A 235 -14.25 6.67 8.93
CA ALA A 235 -14.30 7.15 10.30
C ALA A 235 -15.63 6.77 11.01
N ASN A 236 -16.77 6.98 10.36
CA ASN A 236 -18.08 6.61 10.91
C ASN A 236 -18.20 5.09 11.08
N SER A 237 -17.66 4.29 10.15
CA SER A 237 -17.64 2.83 10.30
C SER A 237 -16.81 2.34 11.50
N LEU A 238 -15.87 3.16 12.02
CA LEU A 238 -15.12 2.84 13.24
C LEU A 238 -15.96 3.01 14.50
N VAL A 239 -16.94 3.90 14.48
CA VAL A 239 -17.78 4.26 15.63
C VAL A 239 -18.92 3.26 15.81
N ASP A 240 -19.41 2.69 14.72
CA ASP A 240 -20.56 1.76 14.70
C ASP A 240 -20.18 0.27 14.90
N SER A 241 -18.94 -0.05 15.28
CA SER A 241 -18.44 -1.43 15.48
C SER A 241 -18.04 -1.76 16.91
#